data_AF-A0A8I1XWS3-F1
#
_entry.id   AF-A0A8I1XWS3-F1
#
_cell.length_a   1.000
_cell.length_b   1.000
_cell.length_c   1.000
_cell.angle_alpha   90.00
_cell.angle_beta   90.00
_cell.angle_gamma   90.00
#
_symmetry.space_group_name_H-M   'P 1'
#
loop_
_entity.id
_entity.type
_entity.pdbx_description
1 polymer ?
#
loop_
_entity_poly.entity_id
_entity_poly.type
_entity_poly.pdbx_seq_one_letter_code
_entity_poly.pdbx_strand_id
1 'polypeptide(L)'
;MNLKQKAAEKAVEAIQDGMKVGLGTGSTAFWAIQKIGERVAQGLHIQAVATSQASEDQARELGIPIIPFDQIGRLDVTIDGADEVNEQLVLVKGGGGALLREKIVESNSDRLIIIVDESKDVKVLGAFPLPVEVVPFASEWTLEALRGTGCKAEWRMKDGERFLTDNGNYIADCRYGKIENPQELEIRLNQIPGVVDNGLFINMADQVIIARANGQIDVRNK
;
A
#
# COMPACT_ATOMS: atom_id res chain seq x y z
N MET A 1 20.38 -8.93 9.05
CA MET A 1 20.11 -7.50 8.79
C MET A 1 18.73 -7.39 8.19
N ASN A 2 17.83 -6.58 8.75
CA ASN A 2 16.45 -6.49 8.27
C ASN A 2 16.36 -5.46 7.12
N LEU A 3 16.16 -5.93 5.88
CA LEU A 3 16.07 -5.07 4.70
C LEU A 3 14.89 -4.10 4.77
N LYS A 4 13.76 -4.56 5.28
CA LYS A 4 12.55 -3.73 5.45
C LYS A 4 12.80 -2.56 6.39
N GLN A 5 13.47 -2.83 7.51
CA GLN A 5 13.87 -1.81 8.46
C GLN A 5 14.83 -0.78 7.81
N LYS A 6 15.81 -1.24 7.03
CA LYS A 6 16.75 -0.32 6.36
C LYS A 6 16.07 0.60 5.34
N ALA A 7 15.17 0.07 4.52
CA ALA A 7 14.40 0.89 3.57
C ALA A 7 13.54 1.92 4.31
N ALA A 8 12.87 1.49 5.39
CA ALA A 8 12.06 2.36 6.24
C ALA A 8 12.88 3.48 6.90
N GLU A 9 14.01 3.15 7.54
CA GLU A 9 14.88 4.14 8.19
C GLU A 9 15.36 5.20 7.20
N LYS A 10 15.71 4.78 5.98
CA LYS A 10 16.10 5.72 4.91
C LYS A 10 14.95 6.64 4.50
N ALA A 11 13.74 6.11 4.33
CA ALA A 11 12.59 6.89 3.91
C ALA A 11 12.19 7.93 4.96
N VAL A 12 12.28 7.56 6.25
CA VAL A 12 11.93 8.45 7.36
C VAL A 12 12.82 9.69 7.42
N GLU A 13 14.04 9.68 6.85
CA GLU A 13 14.88 10.88 6.71
C GLU A 13 14.18 12.02 5.96
N ALA A 14 13.19 11.73 5.11
CA ALA A 14 12.42 12.74 4.37
C ALA A 14 11.44 13.52 5.25
N ILE A 15 11.10 13.02 6.44
CA ILE A 15 10.12 13.65 7.34
C ILE A 15 10.78 14.79 8.13
N GLN A 16 10.15 15.96 8.07
CA GLN A 16 10.56 17.19 8.75
C GLN A 16 9.52 17.60 9.79
N ASP A 17 9.94 18.46 10.72
CA ASP A 17 9.06 19.02 11.75
C ASP A 17 7.91 19.82 11.10
N GLY A 18 6.70 19.67 11.64
CA GLY A 18 5.48 20.29 11.15
C GLY A 18 4.76 19.57 10.01
N MET A 19 5.35 18.49 9.45
CA MET A 19 4.73 17.76 8.33
C MET A 19 3.46 16.98 8.73
N LYS A 20 2.55 16.86 7.77
CA LYS A 20 1.43 15.92 7.75
C LYS A 20 1.84 14.66 7.01
N VAL A 21 1.80 13.52 7.70
CA VAL A 21 2.39 12.27 7.23
C VAL A 21 1.33 11.18 7.08
N GLY A 22 1.25 10.58 5.89
CA GLY A 22 0.51 9.34 5.70
C GLY A 22 1.33 8.13 6.15
N LEU A 23 0.73 7.29 6.98
CA LEU A 23 1.32 6.07 7.52
C LEU A 23 0.76 4.87 6.78
N GLY A 24 1.63 4.25 5.96
CA GLY A 24 1.31 3.07 5.18
C GLY A 24 0.97 1.82 6.00
N THR A 25 0.72 0.70 5.32
CA THR A 25 0.34 -0.57 5.94
C THR A 25 1.27 -1.72 5.54
N GLY A 26 1.42 -2.68 6.45
CA GLY A 26 2.17 -3.91 6.22
C GLY A 26 3.56 -3.93 6.82
N SER A 27 4.24 -5.07 6.68
CA SER A 27 5.46 -5.38 7.44
C SER A 27 6.65 -4.45 7.20
N THR A 28 6.69 -3.71 6.09
CA THR A 28 7.75 -2.72 5.82
C THR A 28 7.35 -1.34 6.38
N ALA A 29 6.11 -0.90 6.15
CA ALA A 29 5.55 0.32 6.74
C ALA A 29 5.58 0.29 8.28
N PHE A 30 5.39 -0.89 8.90
CA PHE A 30 5.57 -1.10 10.33
C PHE A 30 6.89 -0.50 10.85
N TRP A 31 8.00 -0.73 10.16
CA TRP A 31 9.31 -0.19 10.56
C TRP A 31 9.42 1.31 10.35
N ALA A 32 8.73 1.87 9.36
CA ALA A 32 8.68 3.31 9.17
C ALA A 32 7.90 3.97 10.32
N ILE A 33 6.75 3.41 10.69
CA ILE A 33 5.94 3.87 11.83
C ILE A 33 6.75 3.77 13.13
N GLN A 34 7.46 2.64 13.37
CA GLN A 34 8.38 2.52 14.52
C GLN A 34 9.41 3.65 14.55
N LYS A 35 10.08 3.89 13.42
CA LYS A 35 11.14 4.90 13.36
C LYS A 35 10.60 6.33 13.50
N ILE A 36 9.40 6.59 12.98
CA ILE A 36 8.70 7.87 13.19
C ILE A 36 8.38 8.05 14.67
N GLY A 37 7.85 7.02 15.33
CA GLY A 37 7.56 7.04 16.77
C GLY A 37 8.79 7.37 17.62
N GLU A 38 9.95 6.77 17.31
CA GLU A 38 11.22 7.12 17.95
C GLU A 38 11.57 8.61 17.78
N ARG A 39 11.38 9.17 16.58
CA ARG A 39 11.66 10.58 16.32
C ARG A 39 10.68 11.50 17.02
N VAL A 40 9.40 11.12 17.11
CA VAL A 40 8.38 11.86 17.86
C VAL A 40 8.74 11.91 19.35
N ALA A 41 9.15 10.77 19.92
CA ALA A 41 9.65 10.72 21.31
C ALA A 41 10.91 11.59 21.54
N GLN A 42 11.66 11.89 20.49
CA GLN A 42 12.83 12.78 20.50
C GLN A 42 12.50 14.24 20.18
N GLY A 43 11.22 14.59 20.00
CA GLY A 43 10.76 15.97 19.81
C GLY A 43 10.42 16.36 18.36
N LEU A 44 10.27 15.40 17.45
CA LEU A 44 9.67 15.65 16.14
C LEU A 44 8.17 15.89 16.28
N HIS A 45 7.67 17.01 15.77
CA HIS A 45 6.24 17.32 15.73
C HIS A 45 5.69 17.01 14.33
N ILE A 46 4.70 16.13 14.25
CA ILE A 46 3.96 15.84 13.02
C ILE A 46 2.49 15.63 13.33
N GLN A 47 1.68 15.65 12.29
CA GLN A 47 0.31 15.11 12.31
C GLN A 47 0.24 13.93 11.36
N ALA A 48 -0.53 12.91 11.67
CA ALA A 48 -0.57 11.69 10.86
C ALA A 48 -1.96 11.15 10.60
N VAL A 49 -2.08 10.41 9.49
CA VAL A 49 -3.23 9.57 9.14
C VAL A 49 -2.72 8.22 8.69
N ALA A 50 -3.39 7.15 9.11
CA ALA A 50 -3.01 5.79 8.79
C ALA A 50 -3.88 5.19 7.66
N THR A 51 -3.29 4.29 6.87
CA THR A 51 -3.98 3.57 5.80
C THR A 51 -4.69 2.31 6.26
N SER A 52 -4.58 1.92 7.54
CA SER A 52 -5.34 0.82 8.13
C SER A 52 -5.55 1.02 9.62
N GLN A 53 -6.51 0.29 10.21
CA GLN A 53 -6.70 0.28 11.66
C GLN A 53 -5.43 -0.22 12.38
N ALA A 54 -4.75 -1.23 11.83
CA ALA A 54 -3.53 -1.77 12.42
C ALA A 54 -2.39 -0.73 12.46
N SER A 55 -2.21 0.04 11.39
CA SER A 55 -1.22 1.13 11.37
C SER A 55 -1.60 2.28 12.31
N GLU A 56 -2.90 2.57 12.44
CA GLU A 56 -3.39 3.58 13.38
C GLU A 56 -3.13 3.18 14.83
N ASP A 57 -3.45 1.93 15.18
CA ASP A 57 -3.24 1.38 16.52
C ASP A 57 -1.74 1.43 16.88
N GLN A 58 -0.87 0.99 15.97
CA GLN A 58 0.59 1.08 16.15
C GLN A 58 1.05 2.53 16.36
N ALA A 59 0.54 3.47 15.57
CA ALA A 59 0.90 4.88 15.69
C ALA A 59 0.49 5.46 17.05
N ARG A 60 -0.71 5.11 17.53
CA ARG A 60 -1.22 5.51 18.84
C ARG A 60 -0.38 4.94 19.98
N GLU A 61 0.01 3.68 19.91
CA GLU A 61 0.90 3.04 20.89
C GLU A 61 2.26 3.74 21.00
N LEU A 62 2.76 4.28 19.89
CA LEU A 62 4.03 4.99 19.82
C LEU A 62 3.92 6.49 20.11
N GLY A 63 2.72 6.98 20.46
CA GLY A 63 2.50 8.40 20.75
C GLY A 63 2.54 9.32 19.52
N ILE A 64 2.38 8.77 18.31
CA ILE A 64 2.30 9.57 17.08
C ILE A 64 0.91 10.24 17.03
N PRO A 65 0.83 11.58 16.87
CA PRO A 65 -0.45 12.28 16.81
C PRO A 65 -1.26 11.92 15.56
N ILE A 66 -2.32 11.11 15.73
CA ILE A 66 -3.31 10.83 14.68
C ILE A 66 -4.36 11.93 14.66
N ILE A 67 -4.66 12.48 13.49
CA ILE A 67 -5.70 13.50 13.30
C ILE A 67 -6.88 12.94 12.49
N PRO A 68 -8.11 13.45 12.71
CA PRO A 68 -9.27 13.06 11.92
C PRO A 68 -9.18 13.47 10.45
N PHE A 69 -9.75 12.66 9.55
CA PHE A 69 -9.74 12.92 8.10
C PHE A 69 -10.42 14.24 7.70
N ASP A 70 -11.41 14.72 8.47
CA ASP A 70 -12.10 15.99 8.19
C ASP A 70 -11.25 17.24 8.46
N GLN A 71 -10.07 17.07 9.06
CA GLN A 71 -9.15 18.15 9.45
C GLN A 71 -7.81 18.12 8.69
N ILE A 72 -7.54 17.08 7.89
CA ILE A 72 -6.19 16.82 7.41
C ILE A 72 -5.78 17.67 6.20
N GLY A 73 -6.70 18.02 5.31
CA GLY A 73 -6.36 18.65 4.04
C GLY A 73 -5.43 17.74 3.21
N ARG A 74 -4.38 18.30 2.63
CA ARG A 74 -3.37 17.56 1.85
C ARG A 74 -2.19 17.14 2.73
N LEU A 75 -1.64 15.95 2.49
CA LEU A 75 -0.47 15.42 3.19
C LEU A 75 0.83 15.86 2.51
N ASP A 76 1.88 16.15 3.27
CA ASP A 76 3.19 16.51 2.72
C ASP A 76 3.89 15.26 2.17
N VAL A 77 3.78 14.13 2.88
CA VAL A 77 4.43 12.87 2.48
C VAL A 77 3.66 11.67 2.99
N THR A 78 3.55 10.62 2.17
CA THR A 78 3.13 9.28 2.60
C THR A 78 4.27 8.30 2.39
N ILE A 79 4.53 7.46 3.40
CA ILE A 79 5.49 6.35 3.31
C ILE A 79 4.73 5.03 3.41
N ASP A 80 4.83 4.18 2.40
CA ASP A 80 4.17 2.88 2.38
C ASP A 80 4.99 1.79 1.67
N GLY A 81 4.62 0.52 1.88
CA GLY A 81 5.18 -0.62 1.16
C GLY A 81 4.46 -0.92 -0.16
N ALA A 82 5.01 -1.90 -0.87
CA ALA A 82 4.37 -2.52 -2.04
C ALA A 82 4.64 -4.03 -2.05
N ASP A 83 3.75 -4.79 -2.70
CA ASP A 83 3.90 -6.22 -2.92
C ASP A 83 4.77 -6.51 -4.16
N GLU A 84 4.68 -5.65 -5.18
CA GLU A 84 5.57 -5.59 -6.34
C GLU A 84 5.76 -4.13 -6.79
N VAL A 85 6.92 -3.83 -7.36
CA VAL A 85 7.21 -2.57 -8.04
C VAL A 85 8.07 -2.84 -9.27
N ASN A 86 7.76 -2.17 -10.38
CA ASN A 86 8.55 -2.27 -11.61
C ASN A 86 9.43 -1.04 -11.87
N GLU A 87 10.20 -1.09 -12.96
CA GLU A 87 11.11 -0.01 -13.37
C GLU A 87 10.37 1.31 -13.65
N GLN A 88 9.10 1.26 -14.02
CA GLN A 88 8.23 2.41 -14.27
C GLN A 88 7.51 2.91 -13.00
N LEU A 89 7.89 2.40 -11.82
CA LEU A 89 7.28 2.71 -10.53
C LEU A 89 5.77 2.39 -10.46
N VAL A 90 5.29 1.46 -11.29
CA VAL A 90 3.94 0.90 -11.16
C VAL A 90 3.97 -0.15 -10.06
N LEU A 91 2.99 -0.10 -9.16
CA LEU A 91 2.95 -0.96 -7.98
C LEU A 91 1.80 -1.96 -8.05
N VAL A 92 2.03 -3.12 -7.45
CA VAL A 92 0.97 -3.96 -6.89
C VAL A 92 0.99 -3.79 -5.37
N LYS A 93 -0.17 -3.47 -4.80
CA LYS A 93 -0.40 -3.29 -3.36
C LYS A 93 -1.66 -4.03 -2.93
N GLY A 94 -1.93 -4.02 -1.61
CA GLY A 94 -3.13 -4.63 -1.05
C GLY A 94 -2.96 -6.05 -0.52
N GLY A 95 -1.74 -6.61 -0.51
CA GLY A 95 -1.44 -7.90 0.11
C GLY A 95 -1.80 -7.94 1.60
N GLY A 96 -1.68 -6.80 2.30
CA GLY A 96 -2.10 -6.61 3.69
C GLY A 96 -3.61 -6.36 3.87
N GLY A 97 -4.36 -6.17 2.80
CA GLY A 97 -5.82 -5.96 2.84
C GLY A 97 -6.30 -4.52 3.03
N ALA A 98 -5.42 -3.53 2.85
CA ALA A 98 -5.71 -2.11 3.08
C ALA A 98 -5.80 -1.26 1.80
N LEU A 99 -5.82 -1.88 0.61
CA LEU A 99 -5.59 -1.22 -0.69
C LEU A 99 -6.45 0.04 -0.93
N LEU A 100 -7.73 0.01 -0.55
CA LEU A 100 -8.62 1.14 -0.79
C LEU A 100 -8.20 2.36 0.05
N ARG A 101 -7.93 2.15 1.34
CA ARG A 101 -7.49 3.21 2.24
C ARG A 101 -6.09 3.70 1.88
N GLU A 102 -5.19 2.79 1.51
CA GLU A 102 -3.88 3.12 0.94
C GLU A 102 -4.04 4.07 -0.25
N LYS A 103 -4.84 3.71 -1.26
CA LYS A 103 -5.00 4.54 -2.47
C LYS A 103 -5.62 5.90 -2.18
N ILE A 104 -6.60 5.97 -1.28
CA ILE A 104 -7.22 7.24 -0.86
C ILE A 104 -6.18 8.16 -0.20
N VAL A 105 -5.40 7.67 0.76
CA VAL A 105 -4.40 8.49 1.47
C VAL A 105 -3.26 8.91 0.54
N GLU A 106 -2.74 7.96 -0.24
CA GLU A 106 -1.60 8.17 -1.13
C GLU A 106 -1.94 9.18 -2.24
N SER A 107 -3.15 9.14 -2.81
CA SER A 107 -3.60 10.12 -3.81
C SER A 107 -3.80 11.54 -3.26
N ASN A 108 -3.89 11.69 -1.94
CA ASN A 108 -4.02 12.98 -1.24
C ASN A 108 -2.68 13.44 -0.61
N SER A 109 -1.56 12.95 -1.14
CA SER A 109 -0.21 13.31 -0.71
C SER A 109 0.54 14.11 -1.78
N ASP A 110 1.37 15.06 -1.36
CA ASP A 110 2.29 15.79 -2.24
C ASP A 110 3.47 14.93 -2.69
N ARG A 111 3.86 13.96 -1.86
CA ARG A 111 4.91 13.00 -2.18
C ARG A 111 4.57 11.60 -1.67
N LEU A 112 4.63 10.61 -2.55
CA LEU A 112 4.55 9.19 -2.19
C LEU A 112 5.93 8.53 -2.26
N ILE A 113 6.39 8.02 -1.12
CA ILE A 113 7.63 7.24 -0.99
C ILE A 113 7.29 5.78 -0.73
N ILE A 114 7.64 4.91 -1.67
CA ILE A 114 7.47 3.47 -1.53
C ILE A 114 8.75 2.83 -0.99
N ILE A 115 8.62 1.99 0.03
CA ILE A 115 9.73 1.27 0.65
C ILE A 115 9.59 -0.24 0.46
N VAL A 116 10.62 -0.86 -0.11
CA VAL A 116 10.62 -2.30 -0.38
C VAL A 116 11.98 -2.94 -0.12
N ASP A 117 11.96 -4.24 0.13
CA ASP A 117 13.16 -5.07 -0.04
C ASP A 117 13.29 -5.53 -1.50
N GLU A 118 14.48 -5.96 -1.89
CA GLU A 118 14.80 -6.30 -3.29
C GLU A 118 13.93 -7.40 -3.91
N SER A 119 13.24 -8.23 -3.11
CA SER A 119 12.34 -9.26 -3.65
C SER A 119 11.07 -8.69 -4.30
N LYS A 120 10.76 -7.43 -4.04
CA LYS A 120 9.58 -6.72 -4.59
C LYS A 120 9.89 -6.01 -5.91
N ASP A 121 11.17 -5.85 -6.23
CA ASP A 121 11.65 -5.18 -7.45
C ASP A 121 11.61 -6.17 -8.62
N VAL A 122 10.58 -6.04 -9.46
CA VAL A 122 10.30 -6.99 -10.55
C VAL A 122 10.34 -6.31 -11.91
N LYS A 123 10.77 -7.04 -12.95
CA LYS A 123 10.75 -6.51 -14.32
C LYS A 123 9.32 -6.38 -14.87
N VAL A 124 8.45 -7.32 -14.50
CA VAL A 124 7.06 -7.35 -14.92
C VAL A 124 6.20 -7.73 -13.72
N LEU A 125 5.09 -7.03 -13.55
CA LEU A 125 4.11 -7.27 -12.47
C LEU A 125 3.30 -8.55 -12.73
N GLY A 126 2.67 -9.08 -11.69
CA GLY A 126 1.66 -10.13 -11.76
C GLY A 126 2.07 -11.49 -11.22
N ALA A 127 3.29 -11.64 -10.71
CA ALA A 127 3.68 -12.85 -10.00
C ALA A 127 2.99 -12.92 -8.64
N PHE A 128 2.91 -11.78 -7.95
CA PHE A 128 2.01 -11.58 -6.81
C PHE A 128 0.55 -11.51 -7.29
N PRO A 129 -0.41 -12.18 -6.61
CA PRO A 129 -1.83 -12.07 -6.95
C PRO A 129 -2.30 -10.63 -6.80
N LEU A 130 -2.97 -10.09 -7.82
CA LEU A 130 -3.53 -8.74 -7.77
C LEU A 130 -4.76 -8.72 -6.85
N PRO A 131 -4.75 -7.99 -5.73
CA PRO A 131 -5.91 -7.88 -4.85
C PRO A 131 -6.98 -6.98 -5.49
N VAL A 132 -8.25 -7.38 -5.41
CA VAL A 132 -9.40 -6.57 -5.86
C VAL A 132 -10.41 -6.51 -4.73
N GLU A 133 -10.73 -5.30 -4.24
CA GLU A 133 -11.73 -5.09 -3.19
C GLU A 133 -13.14 -5.10 -3.81
N VAL A 134 -14.03 -5.91 -3.24
CA VAL A 134 -15.35 -6.22 -3.81
C VAL A 134 -16.43 -6.07 -2.73
N VAL A 135 -17.53 -5.40 -3.07
CA VAL A 135 -18.67 -5.26 -2.15
C VAL A 135 -19.27 -6.63 -1.80
N PRO A 136 -19.83 -6.82 -0.58
CA PRO A 136 -20.40 -8.12 -0.21
C PRO A 136 -21.64 -8.53 -1.00
N PHE A 137 -22.44 -7.56 -1.45
CA PHE A 137 -23.68 -7.82 -2.16
C PHE A 137 -23.41 -8.52 -3.50
N ALA A 138 -24.01 -9.71 -3.68
CA ALA A 138 -23.87 -10.53 -4.90
C ALA A 138 -22.40 -10.80 -5.32
N SER A 139 -21.48 -10.86 -4.35
CA SER A 139 -20.04 -10.88 -4.62
C SER A 139 -19.56 -12.05 -5.49
N GLU A 140 -20.27 -13.20 -5.49
CA GLU A 140 -19.96 -14.34 -6.37
C GLU A 140 -20.10 -13.99 -7.87
N TRP A 141 -21.06 -13.13 -8.24
CA TRP A 141 -21.20 -12.69 -9.63
C TRP A 141 -20.07 -11.75 -10.03
N THR A 142 -19.63 -10.88 -9.11
CA THR A 142 -18.44 -10.05 -9.34
C THR A 142 -17.18 -10.91 -9.44
N LEU A 143 -17.03 -11.95 -8.61
CA LEU A 143 -15.89 -12.88 -8.71
C LEU A 143 -15.85 -13.60 -10.05
N GLU A 144 -17.01 -14.02 -10.57
CA GLU A 144 -17.08 -14.65 -11.90
C GLU A 144 -16.72 -13.66 -13.02
N ALA A 145 -17.18 -12.40 -12.93
CA ALA A 145 -16.76 -11.35 -13.85
C ALA A 145 -15.25 -11.09 -13.80
N LEU A 146 -14.64 -11.16 -12.60
CA LEU A 146 -13.18 -11.07 -12.44
C LEU A 146 -12.46 -12.24 -13.10
N ARG A 147 -12.97 -13.48 -13.03
CA ARG A 147 -12.39 -14.61 -13.78
C ARG A 147 -12.42 -14.37 -15.29
N GLY A 148 -13.49 -13.72 -15.78
CA GLY A 148 -13.64 -13.30 -17.17
C GLY A 148 -12.56 -12.32 -17.67
N THR A 149 -11.76 -11.70 -16.78
CA THR A 149 -10.65 -10.82 -17.18
C THR A 149 -9.39 -11.57 -17.60
N GLY A 150 -9.36 -12.90 -17.44
CA GLY A 150 -8.22 -13.76 -17.75
C GLY A 150 -7.37 -14.15 -16.54
N CYS A 151 -7.84 -13.93 -15.32
CA CYS A 151 -7.16 -14.36 -14.10
C CYS A 151 -7.82 -15.59 -13.44
N LYS A 152 -7.06 -16.25 -12.57
CA LYS A 152 -7.64 -17.15 -11.57
C LYS A 152 -7.96 -16.34 -10.31
N ALA A 153 -9.22 -15.97 -10.14
CA ALA A 153 -9.70 -15.22 -8.96
C ALA A 153 -10.21 -16.15 -7.85
N GLU A 154 -9.69 -15.96 -6.64
CA GLU A 154 -10.06 -16.68 -5.42
C GLU A 154 -10.35 -15.68 -4.29
N TRP A 155 -11.30 -15.97 -3.40
CA TRP A 155 -11.51 -15.14 -2.23
C TRP A 155 -10.31 -15.20 -1.30
N ARG A 156 -9.90 -14.05 -0.77
CA ARG A 156 -8.96 -13.99 0.33
C ARG A 156 -9.60 -14.57 1.58
N MET A 157 -8.90 -15.49 2.23
CA MET A 157 -9.37 -16.16 3.44
C MET A 157 -8.50 -15.79 4.63
N LYS A 158 -9.11 -15.65 5.80
CA LYS A 158 -8.45 -15.49 7.10
C LYS A 158 -9.22 -16.31 8.13
N ASP A 159 -8.51 -17.16 8.86
CA ASP A 159 -9.09 -18.02 9.91
C ASP A 159 -10.29 -18.87 9.45
N GLY A 160 -10.28 -19.30 8.18
CA GLY A 160 -11.34 -20.13 7.58
C GLY A 160 -12.52 -19.35 7.01
N GLU A 161 -12.57 -18.04 7.19
CA GLU A 161 -13.63 -17.15 6.69
C GLU A 161 -13.12 -16.19 5.62
N ARG A 162 -14.03 -15.57 4.87
CA ARG A 162 -13.66 -14.53 3.91
C ARG A 162 -13.09 -13.35 4.67
N PHE A 163 -11.93 -12.88 4.22
CA PHE A 163 -11.31 -11.69 4.78
C PHE A 163 -12.22 -10.47 4.56
N LEU A 164 -12.48 -9.72 5.63
CA LEU A 164 -13.16 -8.43 5.60
C LEU A 164 -12.12 -7.31 5.72
N THR A 165 -12.19 -6.34 4.83
CA THR A 165 -11.39 -5.12 4.91
C THR A 165 -11.90 -4.24 6.04
N ASP A 166 -11.10 -3.23 6.42
CA ASP A 166 -11.54 -2.20 7.36
C ASP A 166 -12.77 -1.40 6.85
N ASN A 167 -13.15 -1.54 5.58
CA ASN A 167 -14.32 -0.92 4.97
C ASN A 167 -15.52 -1.87 4.86
N GLY A 168 -15.39 -3.11 5.37
CA GLY A 168 -16.46 -4.12 5.34
C GLY A 168 -16.65 -4.82 4.00
N ASN A 169 -15.67 -4.73 3.09
CA ASN A 169 -15.68 -5.40 1.79
C ASN A 169 -14.88 -6.71 1.82
N TYR A 170 -15.05 -7.53 0.79
CA TYR A 170 -14.21 -8.70 0.55
C TYR A 170 -13.02 -8.35 -0.35
N ILE A 171 -12.02 -9.23 -0.38
CA ILE A 171 -10.94 -9.17 -1.38
C ILE A 171 -10.92 -10.45 -2.21
N ALA A 172 -10.88 -10.31 -3.53
CA ALA A 172 -10.53 -11.37 -4.46
C ALA A 172 -9.05 -11.25 -4.87
N ASP A 173 -8.29 -12.31 -4.64
CA ASP A 173 -6.91 -12.47 -5.09
C ASP A 173 -6.89 -12.98 -6.54
N CYS A 174 -6.53 -12.09 -7.47
CA CYS A 174 -6.56 -12.37 -8.90
C CYS A 174 -5.16 -12.74 -9.43
N ARG A 175 -4.94 -14.03 -9.72
CA ARG A 175 -3.65 -14.50 -10.26
C ARG A 175 -3.61 -14.37 -11.78
N TYR A 176 -2.86 -13.39 -12.28
CA TYR A 176 -2.61 -13.21 -13.72
C TYR A 176 -1.31 -13.89 -14.18
N GLY A 177 -0.34 -14.09 -13.27
CA GLY A 177 1.00 -14.59 -13.59
C GLY A 177 1.90 -13.53 -14.23
N LYS A 178 1.35 -12.75 -15.17
CA LYS A 178 1.99 -11.58 -15.77
C LYS A 178 0.93 -10.54 -16.12
N ILE A 179 1.21 -9.27 -15.83
CA ILE A 179 0.37 -8.12 -16.18
C ILE A 179 1.15 -7.26 -17.19
N GLU A 180 0.81 -7.39 -18.47
CA GLU A 180 1.52 -6.69 -19.55
C GLU A 180 1.08 -5.23 -19.70
N ASN A 181 -0.23 -4.96 -19.57
CA ASN A 181 -0.82 -3.64 -19.66
C ASN A 181 -1.55 -3.28 -18.34
N PRO A 182 -0.83 -2.84 -17.29
CA PRO A 182 -1.44 -2.49 -16.01
C PRO A 182 -2.56 -1.45 -16.13
N GLN A 183 -2.36 -0.41 -16.95
CA GLN A 183 -3.31 0.69 -17.17
C GLN A 183 -4.64 0.18 -17.75
N GLU A 184 -4.56 -0.63 -18.79
CA GLU A 184 -5.76 -1.19 -19.43
C GLU A 184 -6.50 -2.13 -18.47
N LEU A 185 -5.74 -2.94 -17.71
CA LEU A 185 -6.32 -3.84 -16.73
C LEU A 185 -7.02 -3.09 -15.60
N GLU A 186 -6.41 -2.05 -15.04
CA GLU A 186 -6.99 -1.22 -13.99
C GLU A 186 -8.34 -0.62 -14.45
N ILE A 187 -8.37 -0.01 -15.64
CA ILE A 187 -9.60 0.57 -16.21
C ILE A 187 -10.68 -0.49 -16.35
N ARG A 188 -10.33 -1.65 -16.90
CA ARG A 188 -11.28 -2.76 -17.08
C ARG A 188 -11.83 -3.27 -15.75
N LEU A 189 -10.97 -3.42 -14.72
CA LEU A 189 -11.39 -3.87 -13.39
C LEU A 189 -12.37 -2.88 -12.76
N ASN A 190 -12.08 -1.58 -12.86
CA ASN A 190 -12.92 -0.51 -12.31
C ASN A 190 -14.27 -0.37 -13.04
N GLN A 191 -14.45 -0.97 -14.21
CA GLN A 191 -15.73 -1.02 -14.93
C GLN A 191 -16.65 -2.17 -14.49
N ILE A 192 -16.16 -3.12 -13.68
CA ILE A 192 -16.94 -4.28 -13.24
C ILE A 192 -17.85 -3.88 -12.06
N PRO A 193 -19.18 -4.05 -12.17
CA PRO A 193 -20.08 -3.80 -11.04
C PRO A 193 -19.71 -4.63 -9.80
N GLY A 194 -19.64 -3.94 -8.66
CA GLY A 194 -19.27 -4.53 -7.37
C GLY A 194 -17.78 -4.49 -7.05
N VAL A 195 -16.91 -4.19 -8.02
CA VAL A 195 -15.51 -3.81 -7.71
C VAL A 195 -15.52 -2.43 -7.08
N VAL A 196 -14.86 -2.30 -5.93
CA VAL A 196 -14.67 -1.03 -5.22
C VAL A 196 -13.38 -0.37 -5.71
N ASP A 197 -12.28 -1.12 -5.72
CA ASP A 197 -10.98 -0.72 -6.24
C ASP A 197 -10.08 -1.96 -6.41
N ASN A 198 -8.87 -1.79 -6.93
CA ASN A 198 -7.90 -2.85 -7.16
C ASN A 198 -6.47 -2.45 -6.77
N GLY A 199 -5.60 -3.44 -6.60
CA GLY A 199 -4.23 -3.26 -6.12
C GLY A 199 -3.24 -2.66 -7.12
N LEU A 200 -3.65 -2.18 -8.29
CA LEU A 200 -2.75 -1.47 -9.22
C LEU A 200 -2.67 0.01 -8.83
N PHE A 201 -1.46 0.47 -8.55
CA PHE A 201 -1.18 1.87 -8.23
C PHE A 201 -0.28 2.41 -9.34
N ILE A 202 -0.89 3.17 -10.24
CA ILE A 202 -0.28 3.59 -11.50
C ILE A 202 -0.04 5.09 -11.46
N ASN A 203 1.18 5.53 -11.81
CA ASN A 203 1.59 6.93 -11.81
C ASN A 203 1.50 7.63 -10.44
N MET A 204 1.41 6.88 -9.34
CA MET A 204 1.27 7.41 -7.98
C MET A 204 2.59 7.61 -7.25
N ALA A 205 3.54 6.67 -7.36
CA ALA A 205 4.81 6.76 -6.64
C ALA A 205 5.72 7.85 -7.23
N ASP A 206 6.24 8.73 -6.36
CA ASP A 206 7.25 9.72 -6.73
C ASP A 206 8.67 9.20 -6.48
N GLN A 207 8.81 8.30 -5.50
CA GLN A 207 10.08 7.71 -5.13
C GLN A 207 9.89 6.25 -4.66
N VAL A 208 10.85 5.40 -5.02
CA VAL A 208 10.96 4.02 -4.52
C VAL A 208 12.33 3.81 -3.92
N ILE A 209 12.38 3.37 -2.67
CA ILE A 209 13.60 3.05 -1.92
C ILE A 209 13.68 1.53 -1.76
N ILE A 210 14.76 0.94 -2.30
CA ILE A 210 14.95 -0.50 -2.36
C ILE A 210 16.18 -0.88 -1.53
N ALA A 211 15.96 -1.66 -0.47
CA ALA A 211 17.07 -2.23 0.31
C ALA A 211 17.53 -3.57 -0.29
N ARG A 212 18.83 -3.66 -0.62
CA ARG A 212 19.47 -4.83 -1.24
C ARG A 212 20.20 -5.71 -0.22
N ALA A 213 20.27 -7.02 -0.44
CA ALA A 213 20.99 -7.94 0.46
C ALA A 213 22.49 -7.62 0.59
N ASN A 214 23.09 -7.03 -0.45
CA ASN A 214 24.49 -6.59 -0.43
C ASN A 214 24.74 -5.33 0.45
N GLY A 215 23.69 -4.79 1.07
CA GLY A 215 23.75 -3.63 1.95
C GLY A 215 23.53 -2.28 1.27
N GLN A 216 23.43 -2.24 -0.07
CA GLN A 216 23.11 -1.04 -0.83
C GLN A 216 21.64 -0.63 -0.65
N ILE A 217 21.39 0.66 -0.85
CA ILE A 217 20.06 1.24 -0.92
C ILE A 217 19.95 1.94 -2.27
N ASP A 218 19.06 1.45 -3.12
CA ASP A 218 18.76 2.10 -4.39
C ASP A 218 17.59 3.06 -4.19
N VAL A 219 17.67 4.24 -4.82
CA VAL A 219 16.60 5.23 -4.82
C VAL A 219 16.23 5.52 -6.26
N ARG A 220 15.00 5.18 -6.64
CA ARG A 220 14.41 5.54 -7.94
C ARG A 220 13.44 6.70 -7.73
N ASN A 221 13.47 7.69 -8.62
CA ASN A 221 12.51 8.79 -8.62
C ASN A 221 11.77 8.81 -9.95
N LYS A 222 10.56 9.36 -9.94
CA LYS A 222 9.73 9.57 -11.12
C LYS A 222 10.34 10.61 -12.09
#